data_AF-A0A946CG11-F1
#
_entry.id   AF-A0A946CG11-F1
#
_cell.length_a   1.000
_cell.length_b   1.000
_cell.length_c   1.000
_cell.angle_alpha   90.00
_cell.angle_beta   90.00
_cell.angle_gamma   90.00
#
_symmetry.space_group_name_H-M   'P 1'
#
loop_
_entity.id
_entity.type
_entity.pdbx_description
1 polymer ?
#
loop_
_entity_poly.entity_id
_entity_poly.type
_entity_poly.pdbx_seq_one_letter_code
_entity_poly.pdbx_strand_id
1 'polypeptide(L)'
;MSRSTAPTLSHRLEYCAYRIFEWMLKMISLETIFKLGEFAGRIFYRYNSIRRYQVNRNLRLAFGDEKSHSEISQLTAEVFERTGANFLTSLKIPFLNDAQILAQLDFEGLDDFFATTSKGGIVMVSPHMGNWELLAQAIFLIDGDFKVGTHYRPLNNSLINAVVERRRRRRGLELFAKRSSTHRLSSFVREGGALGILADQRVGARGAACLFFGRPTTCSPLPHLIAKRGKGLLISLSCETVGIARWKISFRPIPTISAQACADSIEQDWRRSPVDVFWFENRWRLQGNDPLAFLEKYKPDLKIPRPLRAVNLARQEKKLPYSKRLITQEHHEVDFNQSDQSVRERLNEISNRGATPVDVFLAPHSQLDRVKKLSGKIITLTAEKNCFSETASTEK
;
A
#
# COMPACT_ATOMS: atom_id res chain seq x y z
N MET A 1 17.34 -22.02 1.68
CA MET A 1 18.13 -21.78 2.91
C MET A 1 18.72 -20.38 2.86
N SER A 2 18.26 -19.48 3.73
CA SER A 2 18.86 -18.14 3.87
C SER A 2 20.12 -18.29 4.70
N ARG A 3 21.28 -17.83 4.21
CA ARG A 3 22.51 -17.73 5.02
C ARG A 3 22.16 -16.92 6.28
N SER A 4 22.19 -17.55 7.43
CA SER A 4 22.03 -16.89 8.73
C SER A 4 23.32 -16.14 9.01
N THR A 5 23.37 -14.85 8.67
CA THR A 5 24.40 -13.97 9.23
C THR A 5 24.13 -13.87 10.73
N ALA A 6 25.18 -14.05 11.55
CA ALA A 6 25.06 -13.89 12.99
C ALA A 6 24.44 -12.52 13.31
N PRO A 7 23.52 -12.42 14.29
CA PRO A 7 22.89 -11.16 14.62
C PRO A 7 23.93 -10.14 15.10
N THR A 8 23.92 -8.97 14.47
CA THR A 8 24.81 -7.84 14.81
C THR A 8 24.50 -7.31 16.21
N LEU A 9 25.39 -6.49 16.78
CA LEU A 9 25.13 -5.82 18.06
C LEU A 9 23.87 -4.93 17.99
N SER A 10 23.67 -4.20 16.88
CA SER A 10 22.44 -3.42 16.64
C SER A 10 21.21 -4.33 16.70
N HIS A 11 21.23 -5.49 16.04
CA HIS A 11 20.10 -6.41 16.08
C HIS A 11 19.81 -6.92 17.51
N ARG A 12 20.84 -7.12 18.33
CA ARG A 12 20.68 -7.55 19.73
C ARG A 12 20.09 -6.43 20.59
N LEU A 13 20.55 -5.20 20.43
CA LEU A 13 20.02 -4.04 21.15
C LEU A 13 18.56 -3.75 20.75
N GLU A 14 18.26 -3.76 19.45
CA GLU A 14 16.88 -3.66 18.93
C GLU A 14 15.99 -4.76 19.50
N TYR A 15 16.51 -5.99 19.58
CA TYR A 15 15.78 -7.10 20.17
C TYR A 15 15.51 -6.88 21.67
N CYS A 16 16.50 -6.45 22.45
CA CYS A 16 16.30 -6.13 23.86
C CYS A 16 15.25 -5.02 24.06
N ALA A 17 15.36 -3.93 23.29
CA ALA A 17 14.39 -2.84 23.31
C ALA A 17 12.97 -3.34 22.95
N TYR A 18 12.86 -4.17 21.92
CA TYR A 18 11.61 -4.81 21.52
C TYR A 18 11.01 -5.64 22.68
N ARG A 19 11.81 -6.44 23.38
CA ARG A 19 11.33 -7.29 24.49
C ARG A 19 10.91 -6.48 25.73
N ILE A 20 11.62 -5.40 26.06
CA ILE A 20 11.25 -4.48 27.14
C ILE A 20 9.92 -3.80 26.80
N PHE A 21 9.80 -3.29 25.57
CA PHE A 21 8.58 -2.63 25.11
C PHE A 21 7.38 -3.58 25.14
N GLU A 22 7.55 -4.82 24.68
CA GLU A 22 6.51 -5.86 24.79
C GLU A 22 6.08 -6.14 26.23
N TRP A 23 7.04 -6.19 27.16
CA TRP A 23 6.73 -6.41 28.58
C TRP A 23 5.89 -5.26 29.14
N MET A 24 6.22 -4.01 28.80
CA MET A 24 5.42 -2.84 29.19
C MET A 24 4.00 -2.92 28.63
N LEU A 25 3.85 -3.28 27.36
CA LEU A 25 2.52 -3.41 26.73
C LEU A 25 1.64 -4.44 27.45
N LYS A 26 2.18 -5.48 28.08
CA LYS A 26 1.38 -6.48 28.80
C LYS A 26 0.58 -5.91 29.95
N MET A 27 1.06 -4.88 30.62
CA MET A 27 0.43 -4.30 31.82
C MET A 27 -0.68 -3.29 31.48
N ILE A 28 -0.74 -2.82 30.23
CA ILE A 28 -1.66 -1.77 29.80
C ILE A 28 -2.89 -2.41 29.12
N SER A 29 -4.09 -1.85 29.34
CA SER A 29 -5.30 -2.30 28.67
C SER A 29 -5.23 -2.06 27.16
N LEU A 30 -5.98 -2.84 26.38
CA LEU A 30 -5.96 -2.72 24.92
C LEU A 30 -6.50 -1.35 24.45
N GLU A 31 -7.53 -0.84 25.10
CA GLU A 31 -8.13 0.49 24.83
C GLU A 31 -7.14 1.63 25.10
N THR A 32 -6.40 1.57 26.22
CA THR A 32 -5.37 2.57 26.51
C THR A 32 -4.24 2.51 25.49
N ILE A 33 -3.81 1.32 25.08
CA ILE A 33 -2.80 1.16 24.00
C ILE A 33 -3.31 1.76 22.68
N PHE A 34 -4.59 1.56 22.36
CA PHE A 34 -5.23 2.14 21.18
C PHE A 34 -5.15 3.67 21.23
N LYS A 35 -5.55 4.30 22.34
CA LYS A 35 -5.50 5.76 22.53
C LYS A 35 -4.08 6.32 22.54
N LEU A 36 -3.13 5.63 23.15
CA LEU A 36 -1.71 5.99 23.08
C LEU A 36 -1.19 5.93 21.65
N GLY A 37 -1.67 4.97 20.86
CA GLY A 37 -1.33 4.86 19.44
C GLY A 37 -1.92 5.98 18.61
N GLU A 38 -3.18 6.38 18.85
CA GLU A 38 -3.77 7.57 18.22
C GLU A 38 -2.91 8.81 18.54
N PHE A 39 -2.60 9.03 19.82
CA PHE A 39 -1.78 10.15 20.26
C PHE A 39 -0.38 10.15 19.61
N ALA A 40 0.31 9.01 19.59
CA ALA A 40 1.60 8.88 18.93
C ALA A 40 1.50 9.14 17.42
N GLY A 41 0.43 8.67 16.76
CA GLY A 41 0.13 8.97 15.37
C GLY A 41 -0.06 10.47 15.12
N ARG A 42 -0.79 11.16 16.00
CA ARG A 42 -1.01 12.61 15.93
C ARG A 42 0.28 13.41 16.09
N ILE A 43 1.18 12.99 16.99
CA ILE A 43 2.54 13.53 17.10
C ILE A 43 3.29 13.32 15.77
N PHE A 44 3.28 12.11 15.23
CA PHE A 44 3.97 11.80 13.98
C PHE A 44 3.46 12.64 12.80
N TYR A 45 2.15 12.88 12.72
CA TYR A 45 1.53 13.78 11.75
C TYR A 45 2.02 15.23 11.87
N ARG A 46 2.22 15.71 13.11
CA ARG A 46 2.65 17.10 13.38
C ARG A 46 4.09 17.37 12.93
N TYR A 47 4.99 16.39 13.11
CA TYR A 47 6.42 16.58 12.91
C TYR A 47 6.96 15.95 11.62
N ASN A 48 6.32 14.93 11.04
CA ASN A 48 6.79 14.29 9.81
C ASN A 48 6.10 14.86 8.56
N SER A 49 6.56 16.03 8.11
CA SER A 49 6.02 16.72 6.92
C SER A 49 6.10 15.87 5.64
N ILE A 50 7.17 15.08 5.47
CA ILE A 50 7.38 14.23 4.29
C ILE A 50 6.31 13.14 4.20
N ARG A 51 6.09 12.40 5.30
CA ARG A 51 5.07 11.35 5.34
C ARG A 51 3.66 11.94 5.25
N ARG A 52 3.43 13.09 5.90
CA ARG A 52 2.14 13.79 5.82
C ARG A 52 1.81 14.17 4.39
N TYR A 53 2.75 14.77 3.66
CA TYR A 53 2.59 15.09 2.24
C TYR A 53 2.31 13.83 1.42
N GLN A 54 3.03 12.74 1.66
CA GLN A 54 2.85 11.50 0.93
C GLN A 54 1.45 10.90 1.09
N VAL A 55 0.96 10.80 2.33
CA VAL A 55 -0.39 10.29 2.65
C VAL A 55 -1.44 11.20 2.01
N ASN A 56 -1.31 12.51 2.19
CA ASN A 56 -2.23 13.50 1.62
C ASN A 56 -2.30 13.38 0.09
N ARG A 57 -1.15 13.28 -0.59
CA ARG A 57 -1.07 13.10 -2.05
C ARG A 57 -1.80 11.84 -2.51
N ASN A 58 -1.61 10.72 -1.83
CA ASN A 58 -2.28 9.48 -2.19
C ASN A 58 -3.80 9.57 -1.99
N LEU A 59 -4.25 10.20 -0.89
CA LEU A 59 -5.66 10.47 -0.63
C LEU A 59 -6.27 11.38 -1.70
N ARG A 60 -5.57 12.42 -2.18
CA ARG A 60 -6.00 13.24 -3.32
C ARG A 60 -6.12 12.45 -4.61
N LEU A 61 -5.17 11.55 -4.87
CA LEU A 61 -5.24 10.69 -6.07
C LEU A 61 -6.46 9.78 -6.03
N ALA A 62 -6.81 9.24 -4.86
CA ALA A 62 -7.97 8.37 -4.68
C ALA A 62 -9.31 9.13 -4.65
N PHE A 63 -9.39 10.20 -3.87
CA PHE A 63 -10.63 10.87 -3.47
C PHE A 63 -10.70 12.36 -3.83
N GLY A 64 -9.71 12.94 -4.50
CA GLY A 64 -9.66 14.39 -4.75
C GLY A 64 -10.76 14.92 -5.68
N ASP A 65 -11.44 14.05 -6.43
CA ASP A 65 -12.62 14.44 -7.22
C ASP A 65 -13.93 14.27 -6.40
N GLU A 66 -13.85 13.68 -5.19
CA GLU A 66 -14.99 13.32 -4.32
C GLU A 66 -14.95 14.07 -2.98
N LYS A 67 -13.82 14.66 -2.60
CA LYS A 67 -13.55 15.31 -1.31
C LYS A 67 -12.77 16.59 -1.51
N SER A 68 -13.14 17.62 -0.74
CA SER A 68 -12.43 18.89 -0.70
C SER A 68 -11.03 18.75 -0.08
N HIS A 69 -10.18 19.75 -0.31
CA HIS A 69 -8.85 19.82 0.26
C HIS A 69 -8.83 19.80 1.79
N SER A 70 -9.84 20.40 2.42
CA SER A 70 -10.01 20.39 3.88
C SER A 70 -10.30 18.97 4.37
N GLU A 71 -11.28 18.28 3.76
CA GLU A 71 -11.64 16.90 4.11
C GLU A 71 -10.45 15.94 3.90
N ILE A 72 -9.71 16.07 2.81
CA ILE A 72 -8.50 15.28 2.57
C ILE A 72 -7.44 15.54 3.66
N SER A 73 -7.29 16.78 4.11
CA SER A 73 -6.31 17.15 5.14
C SER A 73 -6.70 16.61 6.51
N GLN A 74 -7.99 16.66 6.86
CA GLN A 74 -8.53 16.03 8.05
C GLN A 74 -8.33 14.51 8.00
N LEU A 75 -8.72 13.86 6.90
CA LEU A 75 -8.55 12.43 6.71
C LEU A 75 -7.07 12.02 6.76
N THR A 76 -6.15 12.86 6.25
CA THR A 76 -4.71 12.63 6.37
C THR A 76 -4.30 12.53 7.83
N ALA A 77 -4.79 13.43 8.70
CA ALA A 77 -4.47 13.39 10.11
C ALA A 77 -5.04 12.13 10.78
N GLU A 78 -6.30 11.78 10.49
CA GLU A 78 -6.98 10.61 11.05
C GLU A 78 -6.29 9.30 10.65
N VAL A 79 -5.79 9.19 9.42
CA VAL A 79 -4.99 8.04 8.96
C VAL A 79 -3.76 7.82 9.83
N PHE A 80 -3.08 8.89 10.26
CA PHE A 80 -1.92 8.77 11.14
C PHE A 80 -2.30 8.27 12.53
N GLU A 81 -3.39 8.80 13.12
CA GLU A 81 -3.92 8.33 14.41
C GLU A 81 -4.29 6.86 14.33
N ARG A 82 -5.09 6.48 13.33
CA ARG A 82 -5.60 5.12 13.16
C ARG A 82 -4.48 4.13 12.90
N THR A 83 -3.50 4.51 12.07
CA THR A 83 -2.31 3.68 11.84
C THR A 83 -1.51 3.50 13.12
N GLY A 84 -1.31 4.55 13.93
CA GLY A 84 -0.63 4.46 15.21
C GLY A 84 -1.36 3.55 16.20
N ALA A 85 -2.69 3.69 16.30
CA ALA A 85 -3.54 2.86 17.14
C ALA A 85 -3.47 1.37 16.75
N ASN A 86 -3.63 1.07 15.46
CA ASN A 86 -3.57 -0.30 14.95
C ASN A 86 -2.16 -0.90 15.06
N PHE A 87 -1.11 -0.10 14.84
CA PHE A 87 0.26 -0.55 15.02
C PHE A 87 0.55 -0.93 16.49
N LEU A 88 0.25 -0.07 17.46
CA LEU A 88 0.52 -0.38 18.86
C LEU A 88 -0.34 -1.53 19.39
N THR A 89 -1.62 -1.58 19.02
CA THR A 89 -2.49 -2.70 19.42
C THR A 89 -2.03 -4.02 18.79
N SER A 90 -1.52 -4.03 17.55
CA SER A 90 -0.97 -5.25 16.93
C SER A 90 0.16 -5.89 17.75
N LEU A 91 0.96 -5.08 18.46
CA LEU A 91 2.03 -5.56 19.34
C LEU A 91 1.50 -6.18 20.63
N LYS A 92 0.28 -5.81 21.06
CA LYS A 92 -0.41 -6.37 22.23
C LYS A 92 -1.14 -7.68 21.92
N ILE A 93 -1.71 -7.83 20.71
CA ILE A 93 -2.53 -9.01 20.33
C ILE A 93 -1.88 -10.35 20.69
N PRO A 94 -0.57 -10.60 20.47
CA PRO A 94 0.03 -11.89 20.80
C PRO A 94 -0.04 -12.30 22.29
N PHE A 95 -0.33 -11.36 23.18
CA PHE A 95 -0.46 -11.59 24.62
C PHE A 95 -1.89 -11.79 25.10
N LEU A 96 -2.87 -11.67 24.20
CA LEU A 96 -4.28 -11.91 24.49
C LEU A 96 -4.63 -13.39 24.23
N ASN A 97 -5.56 -13.90 25.03
CA ASN A 97 -6.19 -15.19 24.78
C ASN A 97 -7.32 -15.08 23.73
N ASP A 98 -7.85 -16.21 23.32
CA ASP A 98 -8.81 -16.30 22.21
C ASP A 98 -10.12 -15.57 22.54
N ALA A 99 -10.65 -15.73 23.75
CA ALA A 99 -11.85 -15.04 24.21
C ALA A 99 -11.66 -13.52 24.25
N GLN A 100 -10.50 -13.04 24.72
CA GLN A 100 -10.15 -11.62 24.73
C GLN A 100 -10.04 -11.03 23.33
N ILE A 101 -9.54 -11.80 22.36
CA ILE A 101 -9.47 -11.37 20.96
C ILE A 101 -10.87 -11.35 20.34
N LEU A 102 -11.65 -12.43 20.51
CA LEU A 102 -13.02 -12.53 20.00
C LEU A 102 -13.92 -11.42 20.56
N ALA A 103 -13.74 -11.04 21.83
CA ALA A 103 -14.45 -9.93 22.44
C ALA A 103 -14.15 -8.56 21.80
N GLN A 104 -13.22 -8.47 20.85
CA GLN A 104 -12.90 -7.25 20.10
C GLN A 104 -13.24 -7.34 18.61
N LEU A 105 -13.81 -8.45 18.18
CA LEU A 105 -14.06 -8.76 16.78
C LEU A 105 -15.55 -8.84 16.47
N ASP A 106 -15.91 -8.23 15.34
CA ASP A 106 -17.16 -8.47 14.64
C ASP A 106 -16.83 -9.12 13.29
N PHE A 107 -17.70 -10.01 12.79
CA PHE A 107 -17.50 -10.69 11.52
C PHE A 107 -18.65 -10.40 10.55
N GLU A 108 -18.32 -10.11 9.29
CA GLU A 108 -19.25 -9.88 8.19
C GLU A 108 -18.93 -10.86 7.05
N GLY A 109 -19.93 -11.56 6.51
CA GLY A 109 -19.73 -12.47 5.36
C GLY A 109 -19.15 -13.85 5.70
N LEU A 110 -19.31 -14.34 6.93
CA LEU A 110 -18.88 -15.70 7.29
C LEU A 110 -19.57 -16.78 6.46
N ASP A 111 -20.86 -16.63 6.16
CA ASP A 111 -21.59 -17.59 5.32
C ASP A 111 -20.97 -17.69 3.92
N ASP A 112 -20.61 -16.55 3.32
CA ASP A 112 -19.90 -16.51 2.04
C ASP A 112 -18.52 -17.15 2.14
N PHE A 113 -17.80 -16.92 3.24
CA PHE A 113 -16.51 -17.54 3.49
C PHE A 113 -16.65 -19.07 3.55
N PHE A 114 -17.59 -19.61 4.32
CA PHE A 114 -17.83 -21.05 4.43
C PHE A 114 -18.36 -21.67 3.13
N ALA A 115 -19.27 -20.98 2.43
CA ALA A 115 -19.77 -21.41 1.14
C ALA A 115 -18.66 -21.42 0.06
N THR A 116 -17.62 -20.61 0.23
CA THR A 116 -16.46 -20.58 -0.68
C THR A 116 -15.44 -21.66 -0.31
N THR A 117 -15.09 -21.81 0.97
CA THR A 117 -14.10 -22.82 1.43
C THR A 117 -14.61 -24.24 1.26
N SER A 118 -15.92 -24.48 1.37
CA SER A 118 -16.53 -25.80 1.09
C SER A 118 -16.39 -26.25 -0.38
N LYS A 119 -16.12 -25.34 -1.31
CA LYS A 119 -15.94 -25.65 -2.75
C LYS A 119 -14.49 -25.98 -3.11
N GLY A 120 -13.54 -25.73 -2.21
CA GLY A 120 -12.11 -25.96 -2.44
C GLY A 120 -11.23 -24.89 -1.80
N GLY A 121 -9.94 -24.91 -2.12
CA GLY A 121 -9.00 -23.94 -1.56
C GLY A 121 -9.24 -22.53 -2.07
N ILE A 122 -8.88 -21.56 -1.24
CA ILE A 122 -9.16 -20.15 -1.48
C ILE A 122 -7.90 -19.30 -1.38
N VAL A 123 -7.88 -18.19 -2.12
CA VAL A 123 -6.92 -17.12 -1.95
C VAL A 123 -7.66 -15.91 -1.39
N MET A 124 -7.30 -15.52 -0.16
CA MET A 124 -7.82 -14.34 0.52
C MET A 124 -6.99 -13.11 0.09
N VAL A 125 -7.60 -12.24 -0.69
CA VAL A 125 -7.04 -10.98 -1.18
C VAL A 125 -7.25 -9.92 -0.11
N SER A 126 -6.17 -9.39 0.46
CA SER A 126 -6.27 -8.43 1.56
C SER A 126 -5.48 -7.15 1.27
N PRO A 127 -5.97 -5.97 1.67
CA PRO A 127 -5.17 -4.76 1.77
C PRO A 127 -4.51 -4.60 3.14
N HIS A 128 -3.47 -3.77 3.21
CA HIS A 128 -2.95 -3.28 4.49
C HIS A 128 -3.91 -2.23 5.04
N MET A 129 -4.92 -2.68 5.80
CA MET A 129 -5.86 -1.81 6.48
C MET A 129 -6.26 -2.31 7.87
N GLY A 130 -6.66 -1.40 8.74
CA GLY A 130 -7.07 -1.70 10.11
C GLY A 130 -5.93 -2.33 10.89
N ASN A 131 -6.25 -3.25 11.80
CA ASN A 131 -5.25 -4.12 12.43
C ASN A 131 -5.06 -5.39 11.59
N TRP A 132 -4.44 -5.28 10.41
CA TRP A 132 -4.27 -6.42 9.50
C TRP A 132 -3.42 -7.56 10.11
N GLU A 133 -2.54 -7.25 11.07
CA GLU A 133 -1.76 -8.26 11.81
C GLU A 133 -2.65 -9.18 12.66
N LEU A 134 -3.83 -8.70 13.06
CA LEU A 134 -4.85 -9.49 13.74
C LEU A 134 -5.43 -10.60 12.85
N LEU A 135 -5.48 -10.40 11.52
CA LEU A 135 -6.09 -11.35 10.57
C LEU A 135 -5.42 -12.73 10.62
N ALA A 136 -4.09 -12.77 10.77
CA ALA A 136 -3.32 -14.00 10.89
C ALA A 136 -3.67 -14.83 12.15
N GLN A 137 -4.33 -14.20 13.12
CA GLN A 137 -4.76 -14.80 14.37
C GLN A 137 -6.27 -15.05 14.41
N ALA A 138 -7.06 -14.09 13.93
CA ALA A 138 -8.52 -14.11 13.97
C ALA A 138 -9.11 -15.21 13.08
N ILE A 139 -8.47 -15.54 11.96
CA ILE A 139 -8.91 -16.60 11.06
C ILE A 139 -9.01 -17.98 11.72
N PHE A 140 -8.22 -18.24 12.78
CA PHE A 140 -8.29 -19.47 13.58
C PHE A 140 -9.34 -19.44 14.68
N LEU A 141 -10.01 -18.31 14.88
CA LEU A 141 -11.06 -18.14 15.87
C LEU A 141 -12.46 -18.28 15.25
N ILE A 142 -12.50 -18.54 13.94
CA ILE A 142 -13.71 -18.85 13.17
C ILE A 142 -13.80 -20.37 13.08
N ASP A 143 -14.99 -20.92 13.29
CA ASP A 143 -15.23 -22.36 13.22
C ASP A 143 -14.91 -22.91 11.82
N GLY A 144 -14.18 -24.02 11.73
CA GLY A 144 -13.97 -24.73 10.47
C GLY A 144 -12.64 -25.47 10.40
N ASP A 145 -12.61 -26.53 9.60
CA ASP A 145 -11.43 -27.35 9.40
C ASP A 145 -10.78 -27.02 8.05
N PHE A 146 -9.96 -25.98 8.03
CA PHE A 146 -9.19 -25.59 6.85
C PHE A 146 -7.78 -25.18 7.22
N LYS A 147 -6.82 -25.58 6.38
CA LYS A 147 -5.41 -25.17 6.54
C LYS A 147 -5.31 -23.69 6.18
N VAL A 148 -4.72 -22.88 7.04
CA VAL A 148 -4.49 -21.46 6.77
C VAL A 148 -3.02 -21.20 6.49
N GLY A 149 -2.75 -20.45 5.43
CA GLY A 149 -1.43 -19.98 5.06
C GLY A 149 -1.39 -18.48 4.84
N THR A 150 -0.21 -17.87 4.97
CA THR A 150 0.01 -16.46 4.61
C THR A 150 1.31 -16.26 3.86
N HIS A 151 1.26 -15.39 2.85
CA HIS A 151 2.45 -14.95 2.13
C HIS A 151 3.04 -13.70 2.79
N TYR A 152 4.26 -13.79 3.33
CA TYR A 152 4.88 -12.72 4.13
C TYR A 152 6.32 -12.40 3.70
N ARG A 153 6.80 -11.21 4.07
CA ARG A 153 8.22 -10.86 3.98
C ARG A 153 8.86 -11.01 5.37
N PRO A 154 9.95 -11.79 5.53
CA PRO A 154 10.71 -11.81 6.78
C PRO A 154 11.19 -10.43 7.20
N LEU A 155 11.21 -10.17 8.51
CA LEU A 155 11.79 -8.95 9.07
C LEU A 155 13.31 -8.95 8.93
N ASN A 156 13.92 -7.77 8.80
CA ASN A 156 15.37 -7.65 8.61
C ASN A 156 16.15 -8.13 9.84
N ASN A 157 15.65 -7.86 11.05
CA ASN A 157 16.23 -8.35 12.29
C ASN A 157 15.79 -9.80 12.55
N SER A 158 16.74 -10.73 12.44
CA SER A 158 16.48 -12.18 12.55
C SER A 158 15.98 -12.62 13.93
N LEU A 159 16.37 -11.93 15.01
CA LEU A 159 15.93 -12.23 16.37
C LEU A 159 14.45 -11.88 16.56
N ILE A 160 14.05 -10.69 16.11
CA ILE A 160 12.64 -10.27 16.13
C ILE A 160 11.81 -11.14 15.19
N ASN A 161 12.32 -11.41 13.98
CA ASN A 161 11.67 -12.29 13.01
C ASN A 161 11.35 -13.67 13.61
N ALA A 162 12.31 -14.28 14.32
CA ALA A 162 12.10 -15.59 14.95
C ALA A 162 10.98 -15.57 16.01
N VAL A 163 10.84 -14.49 16.78
CA VAL A 163 9.75 -14.33 17.75
C VAL A 163 8.40 -14.19 17.03
N VAL A 164 8.33 -13.34 16.00
CA VAL A 164 7.10 -13.11 15.23
C VAL A 164 6.65 -14.39 14.52
N GLU A 165 7.56 -15.11 13.86
CA GLU A 165 7.25 -16.37 13.17
C GLU A 165 6.75 -17.43 14.15
N ARG A 166 7.40 -17.59 15.31
CA ARG A 166 6.96 -18.54 16.33
C ARG A 166 5.53 -18.26 16.78
N ARG A 167 5.19 -16.99 17.00
CA ARG A 167 3.84 -16.58 17.42
C ARG A 167 2.80 -16.80 16.32
N ARG A 168 3.13 -16.45 15.08
CA ARG A 168 2.24 -16.68 13.94
C ARG A 168 1.97 -18.17 13.74
N ARG A 169 2.97 -19.03 13.91
CA ARG A 169 2.84 -20.49 13.80
C ARG A 169 2.12 -21.15 14.97
N ARG A 170 1.85 -20.45 16.09
CA ARG A 170 1.30 -21.05 17.32
C ARG A 170 -0.04 -21.77 17.10
N ARG A 171 -0.83 -21.33 16.13
CA ARG A 171 -2.13 -21.91 15.76
C ARG A 171 -2.09 -22.71 14.45
N GLY A 172 -0.91 -23.11 13.98
CA GLY A 172 -0.77 -23.90 12.76
C GLY A 172 -0.68 -23.10 11.45
N LEU A 173 -0.52 -21.77 11.51
CA LEU A 173 -0.38 -20.95 10.30
C LEU A 173 0.84 -21.33 9.46
N GLU A 174 0.61 -21.68 8.20
CA GLU A 174 1.68 -21.95 7.26
C GLU A 174 2.25 -20.64 6.70
N LEU A 175 3.52 -20.36 7.01
CA LEU A 175 4.18 -19.15 6.54
C LEU A 175 4.95 -19.40 5.24
N PHE A 176 4.52 -18.72 4.17
CA PHE A 176 5.20 -18.70 2.87
C PHE A 176 5.99 -17.39 2.72
N ALA A 177 7.32 -17.46 2.83
CA ALA A 177 8.17 -16.27 2.65
C ALA A 177 8.06 -15.72 1.21
N LYS A 178 8.34 -14.42 1.01
CA LYS A 178 8.28 -13.71 -0.30
C LYS A 178 9.06 -14.37 -1.45
N ARG A 179 10.10 -15.14 -1.13
CA ARG A 179 10.92 -15.88 -2.10
C ARG A 179 10.46 -17.33 -2.30
N SER A 180 9.39 -17.75 -1.64
CA SER A 180 8.77 -19.07 -1.83
C SER A 180 8.34 -19.21 -3.28
N SER A 181 8.47 -20.41 -3.83
CA SER A 181 8.03 -20.66 -5.19
C SER A 181 6.51 -20.50 -5.28
N THR A 182 6.04 -19.84 -6.34
CA THR A 182 4.61 -19.74 -6.63
C THR A 182 3.95 -21.12 -6.80
N HIS A 183 4.74 -22.15 -7.13
CA HIS A 183 4.31 -23.55 -7.11
C HIS A 183 3.84 -23.99 -5.72
N ARG A 184 4.61 -23.73 -4.65
CA ARG A 184 4.21 -24.10 -3.28
C ARG A 184 2.91 -23.43 -2.84
N LEU A 185 2.77 -22.14 -3.13
CA LEU A 185 1.54 -21.40 -2.85
C LEU A 185 0.35 -22.00 -3.63
N SER A 186 0.55 -22.34 -4.90
CA SER A 186 -0.49 -22.93 -5.74
C SER A 186 -0.87 -24.34 -5.30
N SER A 187 0.09 -25.16 -4.87
CA SER A 187 -0.18 -26.50 -4.33
C SER A 187 -0.96 -26.44 -3.03
N PHE A 188 -0.59 -25.54 -2.11
CA PHE A 188 -1.32 -25.33 -0.86
C PHE A 188 -2.79 -25.01 -1.10
N VAL A 189 -3.08 -24.12 -2.05
CA VAL A 189 -4.46 -23.80 -2.45
C VAL A 189 -5.14 -24.99 -3.14
N ARG A 190 -4.42 -25.75 -3.98
CA ARG A 190 -4.97 -26.95 -4.64
C ARG A 190 -5.36 -28.05 -3.65
N GLU A 191 -4.66 -28.12 -2.52
CA GLU A 191 -4.91 -29.06 -1.42
C GLU A 191 -6.02 -28.59 -0.46
N GLY A 192 -6.79 -27.55 -0.83
CA GLY A 192 -7.90 -27.04 -0.02
C GLY A 192 -7.51 -25.93 0.97
N GLY A 193 -6.27 -25.44 0.95
CA GLY A 193 -5.81 -24.41 1.88
C GLY A 193 -6.38 -23.01 1.60
N ALA A 194 -6.56 -22.24 2.67
CA ALA A 194 -6.92 -20.82 2.64
C ALA A 194 -5.66 -19.94 2.74
N LEU A 195 -5.26 -19.31 1.64
CA LEU A 195 -4.02 -18.55 1.55
C LEU A 195 -4.27 -17.03 1.57
N GLY A 196 -3.85 -16.35 2.64
CA GLY A 196 -3.85 -14.89 2.74
C GLY A 196 -2.70 -14.22 1.99
N ILE A 197 -3.03 -13.23 1.15
CA ILE A 197 -2.06 -12.43 0.39
C ILE A 197 -2.42 -10.95 0.49
N LEU A 198 -1.50 -10.16 1.07
CA LEU A 198 -1.55 -8.70 1.01
C LEU A 198 -1.13 -8.23 -0.40
N ALA A 199 -2.03 -7.55 -1.11
CA ALA A 199 -1.90 -7.34 -2.57
C ALA A 199 -2.11 -5.90 -3.05
N ASP A 200 -2.24 -4.96 -2.12
CA ASP A 200 -2.49 -3.54 -2.33
C ASP A 200 -1.22 -2.69 -2.51
N GLN A 201 -0.04 -3.23 -2.17
CA GLN A 201 1.22 -2.53 -2.33
C GLN A 201 1.60 -2.36 -3.80
N ARG A 202 2.41 -1.32 -4.04
CA ARG A 202 2.97 -1.01 -5.35
C ARG A 202 3.80 -2.17 -5.89
N VAL A 203 3.54 -2.51 -7.15
CA VAL A 203 4.38 -3.42 -7.93
C VAL A 203 4.98 -2.67 -9.12
N GLY A 204 6.26 -2.91 -9.41
CA GLY A 204 6.95 -2.24 -10.53
C GLY A 204 6.43 -2.69 -11.91
N ALA A 205 7.21 -2.42 -12.96
CA ALA A 205 6.83 -2.66 -14.36
C ALA A 205 6.33 -4.09 -14.68
N ARG A 206 6.71 -5.10 -13.89
CA ARG A 206 6.26 -6.50 -14.03
C ARG A 206 4.86 -6.78 -13.44
N GLY A 207 4.21 -5.81 -12.81
CA GLY A 207 2.83 -5.95 -12.34
C GLY A 207 1.82 -6.10 -13.48
N ALA A 208 0.62 -6.57 -13.15
CA ALA A 208 -0.50 -6.57 -14.08
C ALA A 208 -1.04 -5.14 -14.23
N ALA A 209 -1.34 -4.73 -15.46
CA ALA A 209 -1.98 -3.45 -15.72
C ALA A 209 -3.44 -3.48 -15.24
N CYS A 210 -3.84 -2.51 -14.42
CA CYS A 210 -5.18 -2.41 -13.87
C CYS A 210 -5.58 -0.93 -13.70
N LEU A 211 -6.88 -0.67 -13.70
CA LEU A 211 -7.42 0.57 -13.17
C LEU A 211 -7.55 0.44 -11.64
N PHE A 212 -7.14 1.48 -10.91
CA PHE A 212 -7.29 1.56 -9.46
C PHE A 212 -7.59 3.01 -9.08
N PHE A 213 -8.73 3.22 -8.42
CA PHE A 213 -9.42 4.51 -8.28
C PHE A 213 -9.62 5.19 -9.65
N GLY A 214 -10.01 4.40 -10.66
CA GLY A 214 -10.17 4.84 -12.04
C GLY A 214 -8.86 5.21 -12.76
N ARG A 215 -7.70 5.03 -12.14
CA ARG A 215 -6.39 5.42 -12.68
C ARG A 215 -5.58 4.24 -13.19
N PRO A 216 -4.89 4.36 -14.34
CA PRO A 216 -3.97 3.34 -14.80
C PRO A 216 -2.83 3.15 -13.79
N THR A 217 -2.61 1.90 -13.36
CA THR A 217 -1.47 1.53 -12.52
C THR A 217 -1.10 0.07 -12.74
N THR A 218 -0.12 -0.41 -11.99
CA THR A 218 0.21 -1.83 -11.91
C THR A 218 -0.24 -2.39 -10.56
N CYS A 219 -0.90 -3.55 -10.58
CA CYS A 219 -1.35 -4.27 -9.39
C CYS A 219 -0.69 -5.65 -9.31
N SER A 220 -0.60 -6.20 -8.09
CA SER A 220 0.03 -7.49 -7.87
C SER A 220 -0.72 -8.58 -8.63
N PRO A 221 -0.05 -9.32 -9.53
CA PRO A 221 -0.69 -10.43 -10.21
C PRO A 221 -0.77 -11.68 -9.33
N LEU A 222 -0.11 -11.68 -8.17
CA LEU A 222 0.08 -12.88 -7.38
C LEU A 222 -1.25 -13.55 -6.97
N PRO A 223 -2.27 -12.86 -6.43
CA PRO A 223 -3.47 -13.55 -5.95
C PRO A 223 -4.21 -14.31 -7.05
N HIS A 224 -4.50 -13.65 -8.17
CA HIS A 224 -5.21 -14.30 -9.28
C HIS A 224 -4.38 -15.41 -9.94
N LEU A 225 -3.04 -15.26 -10.02
CA LEU A 225 -2.18 -16.31 -10.56
C LEU A 225 -2.15 -17.55 -9.68
N ILE A 226 -2.10 -17.38 -8.36
CA ILE A 226 -2.15 -18.50 -7.41
C ILE A 226 -3.53 -19.17 -7.44
N ALA A 227 -4.62 -18.40 -7.44
CA ALA A 227 -5.97 -18.96 -7.55
C ALA A 227 -6.13 -19.78 -8.85
N LYS A 228 -5.74 -19.23 -10.00
CA LYS A 228 -5.82 -19.94 -11.29
C LYS A 228 -4.99 -21.22 -11.31
N ARG A 229 -3.74 -21.19 -10.83
CA ARG A 229 -2.85 -22.36 -10.82
C ARG A 229 -3.28 -23.40 -9.79
N GLY A 230 -3.75 -22.94 -8.63
CA GLY A 230 -4.26 -23.78 -7.56
C GLY A 230 -5.64 -24.37 -7.84
N LYS A 231 -6.33 -23.93 -8.91
CA LYS A 231 -7.75 -24.21 -9.14
C LYS A 231 -8.62 -23.79 -7.95
N GLY A 232 -8.22 -22.71 -7.28
CA GLY A 232 -8.90 -22.16 -6.11
C GLY A 232 -9.79 -20.97 -6.45
N LEU A 233 -10.53 -20.53 -5.44
CA LEU A 233 -11.43 -19.38 -5.51
C LEU A 233 -10.76 -18.13 -4.92
N LEU A 234 -11.34 -16.96 -5.18
CA LEU A 234 -10.89 -15.68 -4.63
C LEU A 234 -11.95 -15.15 -3.65
N ILE A 235 -11.48 -14.62 -2.52
CA ILE A 235 -12.31 -13.89 -1.56
C ILE A 235 -11.54 -12.66 -1.09
N SER A 236 -12.19 -11.52 -0.94
CA SER A 236 -11.63 -10.36 -0.24
C SER A 236 -11.67 -10.62 1.26
N LEU A 237 -10.61 -10.20 1.96
CA LEU A 237 -10.49 -10.20 3.41
C LEU A 237 -10.02 -8.82 3.87
N SER A 238 -10.85 -8.11 4.62
CA SER A 238 -10.52 -6.78 5.17
C SER A 238 -10.73 -6.69 6.66
N CYS A 239 -10.03 -5.74 7.29
CA CYS A 239 -10.10 -5.43 8.71
C CYS A 239 -10.39 -3.94 8.86
N GLU A 240 -11.57 -3.58 9.34
CA GLU A 240 -12.00 -2.20 9.58
C GLU A 240 -12.00 -1.91 11.07
N THR A 241 -11.59 -0.72 11.49
CA THR A 241 -11.66 -0.35 12.89
C THR A 241 -12.98 0.36 13.18
N VAL A 242 -13.91 -0.34 13.84
CA VAL A 242 -15.29 0.13 14.08
C VAL A 242 -15.48 0.81 15.43
N GLY A 243 -14.47 0.79 16.29
CA GLY A 243 -14.48 1.46 17.59
C GLY A 243 -13.11 1.46 18.25
N ILE A 244 -13.04 1.95 19.50
CA ILE A 244 -11.79 1.91 20.27
C ILE A 244 -11.41 0.45 20.50
N ALA A 245 -10.28 0.04 19.94
CA ALA A 245 -9.81 -1.35 20.01
C ALA A 245 -10.84 -2.41 19.54
N ARG A 246 -11.77 -2.02 18.66
CA ARG A 246 -12.81 -2.89 18.08
C ARG A 246 -12.64 -2.97 16.58
N TRP A 247 -12.64 -4.17 16.03
CA TRP A 247 -12.42 -4.41 14.60
C TRP A 247 -13.51 -5.28 13.98
N LYS A 248 -13.91 -4.95 12.76
CA LYS A 248 -14.78 -5.77 11.94
C LYS A 248 -13.97 -6.45 10.85
N ILE A 249 -14.04 -7.76 10.77
CA ILE A 249 -13.43 -8.56 9.71
C ILE A 249 -14.50 -8.92 8.69
N SER A 250 -14.28 -8.53 7.44
CA SER A 250 -15.24 -8.76 6.35
C SER A 250 -14.67 -9.75 5.33
N PHE A 251 -15.52 -10.67 4.89
CA PHE A 251 -15.26 -11.62 3.81
C PHE A 251 -16.23 -11.35 2.66
N ARG A 252 -15.71 -11.22 1.43
CA ARG A 252 -16.57 -11.02 0.24
C ARG A 252 -16.07 -11.83 -0.97
N PRO A 253 -16.88 -12.68 -1.59
CA PRO A 253 -16.46 -13.44 -2.78
C PRO A 253 -16.01 -12.52 -3.91
N ILE A 254 -14.95 -12.92 -4.63
CA ILE A 254 -14.50 -12.25 -5.85
C ILE A 254 -14.81 -13.20 -7.02
N PRO A 255 -15.92 -13.01 -7.74
CA PRO A 255 -16.43 -14.01 -8.69
C PRO A 255 -15.50 -14.25 -9.89
N THR A 256 -14.73 -13.23 -10.27
CA THR A 256 -13.86 -13.26 -11.45
C THR A 256 -12.40 -13.39 -11.03
N ILE A 257 -11.71 -14.39 -11.58
CA ILE A 257 -10.28 -14.58 -11.36
C ILE A 257 -9.47 -13.72 -12.33
N SER A 258 -9.23 -12.47 -11.97
CA SER A 258 -8.39 -11.55 -12.74
C SER A 258 -7.64 -10.57 -11.83
N ALA A 259 -6.57 -9.96 -12.36
CA ALA A 259 -5.85 -8.91 -11.64
C ALA A 259 -6.74 -7.70 -11.35
N GLN A 260 -7.61 -7.34 -12.30
CA GLN A 260 -8.53 -6.22 -12.18
C GLN A 260 -9.56 -6.49 -11.06
N ALA A 261 -10.17 -7.68 -11.02
CA ALA A 261 -11.14 -8.03 -9.99
C ALA A 261 -10.52 -8.03 -8.58
N CYS A 262 -9.26 -8.48 -8.44
CA CYS A 262 -8.51 -8.32 -7.19
C CYS A 262 -8.30 -6.85 -6.82
N ALA A 263 -7.92 -6.01 -7.79
CA ALA A 263 -7.73 -4.57 -7.57
C ALA A 263 -9.05 -3.87 -7.19
N ASP A 264 -10.15 -4.21 -7.85
CA ASP A 264 -11.48 -3.67 -7.57
C ASP A 264 -11.95 -4.04 -6.16
N SER A 265 -11.70 -5.28 -5.72
CA SER A 265 -12.03 -5.72 -4.35
C SER A 265 -11.28 -4.91 -3.28
N ILE A 266 -9.99 -4.62 -3.51
CA ILE A 266 -9.17 -3.78 -2.64
C ILE A 266 -9.66 -2.33 -2.66
N GLU A 267 -10.05 -1.80 -3.83
CA GLU A 267 -10.59 -0.45 -3.93
C GLU A 267 -11.91 -0.32 -3.14
N GLN A 268 -12.78 -1.32 -3.21
CA GLN A 268 -14.01 -1.36 -2.41
C GLN A 268 -13.71 -1.34 -0.90
N ASP A 269 -12.75 -2.14 -0.45
CA ASP A 269 -12.30 -2.13 0.96
C ASP A 269 -11.72 -0.77 1.38
N TRP A 270 -10.88 -0.17 0.53
CA TRP A 270 -10.29 1.15 0.77
C TRP A 270 -11.35 2.26 0.83
N ARG A 271 -12.40 2.17 0.00
CA ARG A 271 -13.50 3.14 -0.01
C ARG A 271 -14.40 3.00 1.21
N ARG A 272 -14.54 1.79 1.75
CA ARG A 272 -15.37 1.52 2.93
C ARG A 272 -14.79 2.11 4.21
N SER A 273 -13.47 2.01 4.40
CA SER A 273 -12.77 2.69 5.49
C SER A 273 -11.44 3.31 5.02
N PRO A 274 -11.48 4.51 4.42
CA PRO A 274 -10.28 5.19 3.95
C PRO A 274 -9.29 5.49 5.07
N VAL A 275 -9.77 5.72 6.30
CA VAL A 275 -8.93 6.02 7.46
C VAL A 275 -8.08 4.83 7.92
N ASP A 276 -8.55 3.62 7.67
CA ASP A 276 -7.88 2.38 8.10
C ASP A 276 -6.75 1.96 7.15
N VAL A 277 -6.72 2.47 5.93
CA VAL A 277 -5.74 2.08 4.90
C VAL A 277 -4.35 2.61 5.23
N PHE A 278 -3.33 1.79 4.99
CA PHE A 278 -1.93 2.15 5.16
C PHE A 278 -1.40 3.03 4.00
N TRP A 279 -1.80 4.30 3.97
CA TRP A 279 -1.46 5.27 2.91
C TRP A 279 0.01 5.72 2.83
N PHE A 280 0.89 5.13 3.63
CA PHE A 280 2.32 5.48 3.71
C PHE A 280 3.16 4.92 2.56
N GLU A 281 2.55 4.15 1.65
CA GLU A 281 3.18 3.63 0.45
C GLU A 281 3.07 4.59 -0.72
N ASN A 282 4.08 4.64 -1.59
CA ASN A 282 4.05 5.52 -2.78
C ASN A 282 3.27 4.84 -3.92
N ARG A 283 2.01 4.45 -3.69
CA ARG A 283 1.27 3.47 -4.50
C ARG A 283 1.26 3.77 -6.01
N TRP A 284 1.00 5.03 -6.38
CA TRP A 284 0.93 5.48 -7.77
C TRP A 284 2.24 6.04 -8.33
N ARG A 285 3.34 6.03 -7.57
CA ARG A 285 4.63 6.49 -8.09
C ARG A 285 5.06 5.57 -9.25
N LEU A 286 5.71 6.13 -10.27
CA LEU A 286 6.27 5.37 -11.38
C LEU A 286 7.70 4.88 -11.11
N GLN A 287 8.10 3.74 -11.66
CA GLN A 287 9.32 2.99 -11.29
C GLN A 287 10.02 2.39 -12.51
N GLY A 288 11.34 2.26 -12.43
CA GLY A 288 12.18 1.64 -13.46
C GLY A 288 12.72 2.65 -14.47
N ASN A 289 13.54 2.14 -15.40
CA ASN A 289 14.17 2.95 -16.46
C ASN A 289 13.17 3.38 -17.55
N ASP A 290 12.06 2.64 -17.70
CA ASP A 290 10.93 2.99 -18.55
C ASP A 290 9.63 3.03 -17.71
N PRO A 291 9.38 4.14 -17.00
CA PRO A 291 8.27 4.27 -16.06
C PRO A 291 6.88 4.16 -16.71
N LEU A 292 6.79 4.27 -18.04
CA LEU A 292 5.53 4.21 -18.79
C LEU A 292 5.33 2.97 -19.63
N ALA A 293 6.30 2.06 -19.70
CA ALA A 293 6.15 0.79 -20.42
C ALA A 293 4.88 0.00 -20.01
N PHE A 294 4.37 0.19 -18.79
CA PHE A 294 3.12 -0.46 -18.38
C PHE A 294 1.88 0.03 -19.14
N LEU A 295 1.93 1.21 -19.76
CA LEU A 295 0.84 1.75 -20.58
C LEU A 295 0.61 0.95 -21.87
N GLU A 296 1.66 0.30 -22.39
CA GLU A 296 1.58 -0.58 -23.56
C GLU A 296 0.75 -1.84 -23.30
N LYS A 297 0.49 -2.16 -22.02
CA LYS A 297 -0.31 -3.33 -21.61
C LYS A 297 -1.82 -3.09 -21.70
N TYR A 298 -2.25 -1.84 -21.87
CA TYR A 298 -3.67 -1.51 -22.02
C TYR A 298 -4.07 -1.56 -23.48
N LYS A 299 -5.32 -1.94 -23.74
CA LYS A 299 -5.87 -1.88 -25.09
C LYS A 299 -6.04 -0.42 -25.54
N PRO A 300 -5.81 -0.08 -26.82
CA PRO A 300 -5.91 1.29 -27.32
C PRO A 300 -7.30 1.94 -27.12
N ASP A 301 -8.36 1.14 -27.09
CA ASP A 301 -9.76 1.54 -26.94
C ASP A 301 -10.24 1.60 -25.49
N LEU A 302 -9.38 1.29 -24.51
CA LEU A 302 -9.76 1.31 -23.10
C LEU A 302 -10.13 2.73 -22.68
N LYS A 303 -11.38 2.91 -22.25
CA LYS A 303 -11.82 4.15 -21.58
C LYS A 303 -11.15 4.24 -20.21
N ILE A 304 -10.35 5.27 -20.01
CA ILE A 304 -9.67 5.56 -18.74
C ILE A 304 -10.46 6.66 -18.01
N PRO A 305 -11.19 6.34 -16.92
CA PRO A 305 -12.03 7.33 -16.24
C PRO A 305 -11.23 8.46 -15.62
N ARG A 306 -10.04 8.17 -15.07
CA ARG A 306 -9.13 9.14 -14.49
C ARG A 306 -7.73 8.94 -15.07
N PRO A 307 -7.33 9.66 -16.13
CA PRO A 307 -6.01 9.47 -16.75
C PRO A 307 -4.86 9.71 -15.76
N LEU A 308 -3.67 9.18 -16.09
CA LEU A 308 -2.46 9.49 -15.32
C LEU A 308 -2.24 11.00 -15.33
N ARG A 309 -2.25 11.59 -14.14
CA ARG A 309 -2.04 13.02 -13.98
C ARG A 309 -0.53 13.22 -13.73
N ALA A 310 0.12 13.80 -14.74
CA ALA A 310 1.55 14.14 -14.82
C ALA A 310 2.59 12.99 -14.85
N VAL A 311 3.15 12.73 -16.04
CA VAL A 311 4.37 11.93 -16.21
C VAL A 311 5.41 12.71 -17.00
N ASN A 312 6.48 13.14 -16.32
CA ASN A 312 7.71 13.59 -16.96
C ASN A 312 8.25 12.44 -17.84
N LEU A 313 8.54 12.73 -19.10
CA LEU A 313 9.18 11.78 -20.00
C LEU A 313 10.46 12.33 -20.60
N ALA A 314 11.46 11.47 -20.50
CA ALA A 314 12.85 11.63 -20.88
C ALA A 314 13.06 11.92 -22.37
N ARG A 315 14.15 12.67 -22.63
CA ARG A 315 15.16 12.68 -23.72
C ARG A 315 14.89 12.17 -25.14
N GLN A 316 13.90 11.32 -25.40
CA GLN A 316 13.53 10.83 -26.74
C GLN A 316 12.03 10.56 -26.84
N GLU A 317 11.41 11.09 -27.89
CA GLU A 317 10.00 10.86 -28.25
C GLU A 317 9.72 9.38 -28.54
N LYS A 318 9.39 8.59 -27.51
CA LYS A 318 8.61 7.37 -27.73
C LYS A 318 7.15 7.78 -27.94
N LYS A 319 6.58 7.47 -29.11
CA LYS A 319 5.14 7.60 -29.39
C LYS A 319 4.36 6.72 -28.41
N LEU A 320 3.91 7.29 -27.31
CA LEU A 320 2.91 6.65 -26.47
C LEU A 320 1.59 6.62 -27.25
N PRO A 321 0.79 5.55 -27.13
CA PRO A 321 -0.50 5.42 -27.82
C PRO A 321 -1.59 6.38 -27.31
N TYR A 322 -1.24 7.39 -26.51
CA TYR A 322 -2.14 8.38 -25.92
C TYR A 322 -1.75 9.80 -26.40
N SER A 323 -2.75 10.66 -26.59
CA SER A 323 -2.68 11.89 -27.41
C SER A 323 -1.48 12.82 -27.15
N LYS A 324 -1.07 13.57 -28.19
CA LYS A 324 -0.01 14.61 -28.17
C LYS A 324 -0.32 15.86 -27.32
N ARG A 325 -1.37 15.85 -26.48
CA ARG A 325 -1.82 17.01 -25.69
C ARG A 325 -1.55 16.83 -24.21
N LEU A 326 -1.33 17.96 -23.56
CA LEU A 326 -0.92 18.10 -22.18
C LEU A 326 -2.15 18.41 -21.34
N ILE A 327 -2.55 17.49 -20.48
CA ILE A 327 -3.77 17.61 -19.66
C ILE A 327 -3.34 17.68 -18.19
N THR A 328 -3.61 18.81 -17.54
CA THR A 328 -3.39 19.01 -16.10
C THR A 328 -4.54 18.44 -15.26
N GLN A 329 -4.40 18.48 -13.93
CA GLN A 329 -5.33 17.86 -12.98
C GLN A 329 -6.76 18.41 -12.99
N GLU A 330 -6.98 19.60 -13.56
CA GLU A 330 -8.21 20.40 -13.48
C GLU A 330 -8.76 20.81 -14.88
N HIS A 331 -8.42 20.07 -15.94
CA HIS A 331 -8.77 20.40 -17.33
C HIS A 331 -8.19 21.73 -17.85
N HIS A 332 -7.10 22.23 -17.25
CA HIS A 332 -6.41 23.42 -17.73
C HIS A 332 -5.37 23.04 -18.79
N GLU A 333 -5.65 23.42 -20.04
CA GLU A 333 -4.68 23.40 -21.13
C GLU A 333 -3.74 24.61 -21.02
N VAL A 334 -2.44 24.38 -21.24
CA VAL A 334 -1.43 25.43 -21.39
C VAL A 334 -0.85 25.29 -22.80
N ASP A 335 -1.15 26.24 -23.67
CA ASP A 335 -0.59 26.28 -25.02
C ASP A 335 0.77 26.96 -25.00
N PHE A 336 1.83 26.17 -25.12
CA PHE A 336 3.20 26.66 -25.16
C PHE A 336 3.57 27.35 -26.49
N ASN A 337 2.67 27.45 -27.47
CA ASN A 337 2.92 28.27 -28.67
C ASN A 337 2.64 29.77 -28.45
N GLN A 338 2.08 30.15 -27.30
CA GLN A 338 1.77 31.53 -26.93
C GLN A 338 3.01 32.30 -26.42
N SER A 339 2.88 33.61 -26.20
CA SER A 339 3.95 34.46 -25.68
C SER A 339 4.38 34.06 -24.25
N ASP A 340 5.62 34.37 -23.87
CA ASP A 340 6.15 34.10 -22.52
C ASP A 340 5.28 34.71 -21.41
N GLN A 341 4.69 35.88 -21.67
CA GLN A 341 3.79 36.54 -20.73
C GLN A 341 2.47 35.76 -20.56
N SER A 342 1.83 35.34 -21.66
CA SER A 342 0.58 34.57 -21.64
C SER A 342 0.76 33.21 -20.94
N VAL A 343 1.85 32.51 -21.24
CA VAL A 343 2.19 31.24 -20.60
C VAL A 343 2.42 31.44 -19.10
N ARG A 344 3.14 32.51 -18.71
CA ARG A 344 3.41 32.81 -17.30
C ARG A 344 2.14 33.18 -16.52
N GLU A 345 1.27 33.99 -17.10
CA GLU A 345 -0.02 34.36 -16.50
C GLU A 345 -0.91 33.11 -16.32
N ARG A 346 -0.95 32.21 -17.30
CA ARG A 346 -1.71 30.96 -17.22
C ARG A 346 -1.14 29.98 -16.20
N LEU A 347 0.19 29.83 -16.13
CA LEU A 347 0.85 29.02 -15.11
C LEU A 347 0.61 29.60 -13.70
N ASN A 348 0.64 30.92 -13.54
CA ASN A 348 0.32 31.60 -12.29
C ASN A 348 -1.16 31.42 -11.92
N GLU A 349 -2.09 31.49 -12.87
CA GLU A 349 -3.52 31.23 -12.62
C GLU A 349 -3.75 29.80 -12.13
N ILE A 350 -3.11 28.81 -12.77
CA ILE A 350 -3.17 27.39 -12.38
C ILE A 350 -2.49 27.18 -11.00
N SER A 351 -1.40 27.89 -10.73
CA SER A 351 -0.67 27.80 -9.46
C SER A 351 -1.38 28.51 -8.30
N ASN A 352 -2.17 29.55 -8.57
CA ASN A 352 -2.79 30.41 -7.57
C ASN A 352 -4.30 30.16 -7.37
N ARG A 353 -4.90 29.18 -8.04
CA ARG A 353 -6.30 28.78 -7.81
C ARG A 353 -6.43 28.02 -6.48
N GLY A 354 -6.68 28.77 -5.40
CA GLY A 354 -7.16 28.25 -4.11
C GLY A 354 -6.11 27.56 -3.24
N ALA A 355 -6.58 26.87 -2.19
CA ALA A 355 -5.78 26.27 -1.09
C ALA A 355 -4.85 25.11 -1.50
N THR A 356 -4.56 24.97 -2.80
CA THR A 356 -3.87 23.81 -3.36
C THR A 356 -3.15 24.11 -4.67
N PRO A 357 -1.81 24.20 -4.66
CA PRO A 357 -1.06 24.39 -5.88
C PRO A 357 -1.01 23.09 -6.73
N VAL A 358 -0.95 23.27 -8.05
CA VAL A 358 -0.64 22.21 -9.02
C VAL A 358 0.87 21.96 -9.02
N ASP A 359 1.29 20.79 -8.52
CA ASP A 359 2.72 20.51 -8.26
C ASP A 359 3.51 19.96 -9.46
N VAL A 360 2.87 19.59 -10.58
CA VAL A 360 3.58 18.97 -11.71
C VAL A 360 3.03 19.44 -13.06
N PHE A 361 3.89 20.10 -13.82
CA PHE A 361 3.66 20.47 -15.22
C PHE A 361 4.39 19.48 -16.14
N LEU A 362 3.77 19.08 -17.24
CA LEU A 362 4.50 18.45 -18.35
C LEU A 362 4.85 19.55 -19.35
N ALA A 363 5.98 19.39 -20.00
CA ALA A 363 6.37 20.19 -21.14
C ALA A 363 7.16 19.28 -22.09
N PRO A 364 7.05 19.45 -23.42
CA PRO A 364 7.99 18.84 -24.35
C PRO A 364 9.43 19.14 -23.94
N HIS A 365 10.37 18.22 -24.17
CA HIS A 365 11.77 18.44 -23.78
C HIS A 365 12.34 19.74 -24.38
N SER A 366 11.91 20.10 -25.60
CA SER A 366 12.25 21.36 -26.27
C SER A 366 11.80 22.62 -25.54
N GLN A 367 10.83 22.52 -24.62
CA GLN A 367 10.30 23.65 -23.85
C GLN A 367 10.83 23.68 -22.41
N LEU A 368 11.73 22.75 -22.03
CA LEU A 368 12.18 22.58 -20.64
C LEU A 368 12.83 23.84 -20.05
N ASP A 369 13.75 24.46 -20.77
CA ASP A 369 14.47 25.64 -20.26
C ASP A 369 13.56 26.87 -20.21
N ARG A 370 12.60 26.95 -21.13
CA ARG A 370 11.54 27.95 -21.11
C ARG A 370 10.63 27.79 -19.90
N VAL A 371 10.21 26.56 -19.57
CA VAL A 371 9.41 26.29 -18.36
C VAL A 371 10.20 26.65 -17.10
N LYS A 372 11.48 26.26 -16.98
CA LYS A 372 12.33 26.63 -15.83
C LYS A 372 12.45 28.15 -15.65
N LYS A 373 12.58 28.90 -16.76
CA LYS A 373 12.65 30.37 -16.76
C LYS A 373 11.34 31.01 -16.27
N LEU A 374 10.20 30.42 -16.63
CA LEU A 374 8.88 30.98 -16.35
C LEU A 374 8.29 30.55 -14.99
N SER A 375 8.71 29.41 -14.43
CA SER A 375 8.10 28.82 -13.22
C SER A 375 8.64 29.31 -11.87
N GLY A 376 9.72 30.10 -11.83
CA GLY A 376 10.39 30.45 -10.56
C GLY A 376 10.99 29.22 -9.84
N LYS A 377 11.79 29.41 -8.77
CA LYS A 377 12.63 28.39 -8.09
C LYS A 377 11.96 27.00 -7.96
N ILE A 378 12.19 26.12 -8.93
CA ILE A 378 11.94 24.68 -8.83
C ILE A 378 13.13 24.05 -8.11
N ILE A 379 12.88 23.35 -6.99
CA ILE A 379 13.84 22.40 -6.44
C ILE A 379 13.95 21.25 -7.45
N THR A 380 14.99 21.32 -8.27
CA THR A 380 15.33 20.24 -9.18
C THR A 380 15.80 19.10 -8.30
N LEU A 381 15.08 17.98 -8.26
CA LEU A 381 15.71 16.69 -7.89
C LEU A 381 16.59 16.31 -9.09
N THR A 382 17.72 17.00 -9.21
CA THR A 382 18.83 16.56 -10.03
C THR A 382 19.20 15.17 -9.56
N ALA A 383 19.40 14.26 -10.51
CA ALA A 383 20.10 13.03 -10.25
C ALA A 383 21.52 13.40 -9.80
N GLU A 384 21.72 13.59 -8.49
CA GLU A 384 23.05 13.77 -7.93
C GLU A 384 23.76 12.41 -7.91
N LYS A 385 24.82 12.38 -8.71
CA LYS A 385 25.98 11.54 -8.52
C LYS A 385 26.44 11.62 -7.05
N ASN A 386 26.88 10.47 -6.54
CA ASN A 386 27.74 10.29 -5.36
C ASN A 386 27.09 10.41 -3.97
N CYS A 387 26.55 9.29 -3.48
CA CYS A 387 26.74 8.88 -2.08
C CYS A 387 27.56 7.57 -2.07
N PHE A 388 28.85 7.71 -2.37
CA PHE A 388 29.92 6.83 -1.91
C PHE A 388 31.17 7.71 -1.84
N SER A 389 31.53 8.12 -0.64
CA SER A 389 32.86 8.54 -0.21
C SER A 389 32.86 8.34 1.31
N GLU A 390 33.88 7.85 1.99
CA GLU A 390 35.25 7.46 1.66
C GLU A 390 35.77 6.78 2.94
N THR A 391 36.68 5.81 2.79
CA THR A 391 37.86 5.48 3.63
C THR A 391 38.24 4.05 3.28
N ALA A 392 39.45 3.68 2.90
CA ALA A 392 40.70 4.39 2.73
C ALA A 392 41.68 3.47 1.96
N SER A 393 42.76 4.08 1.46
CA SER A 393 44.12 3.54 1.30
C SER A 393 44.65 3.45 -0.14
N THR A 394 45.32 4.52 -0.54
CA THR A 394 46.53 4.48 -1.39
C THR A 394 47.67 5.06 -0.55
N GLU A 395 48.73 4.26 -0.32
CA GLU A 395 50.11 4.63 -0.64
C GLU A 395 51.10 3.54 -0.18
N LYS A 396 51.93 3.13 -1.16
CA LYS A 396 53.17 2.33 -1.13
C LYS A 396 53.08 0.82 -0.89
#